data_AF-A0A0U3UQ33-F1
#
_entry.id   AF-A0A0U3UQ33-F1
#
_cell.length_a   1.000
_cell.length_b   1.000
_cell.length_c   1.000
_cell.angle_alpha   90.00
_cell.angle_beta   90.00
_cell.angle_gamma   90.00
#
_symmetry.space_group_name_H-M   'P 1'
#
loop_
_entity.id
_entity.type
_entity.pdbx_description
1 polymer ?
#
loop_
_entity_poly.entity_id
_entity_poly.type
_entity_poly.pdbx_seq_one_letter_code
_entity_poly.pdbx_strand_id
1 'polypeptide(L)' 'MPAINKRIQLECILDDMDDAQVEIVQLKMVIGLIIAKLPPEKRQEILQELRSFGLGNSAQEFTQFVVE' A
#
# COMPACT_ATOMS: atom_id res chain seq x y z
N MET A 1 -8.00 -1.84 26.30
CA MET A 1 -8.27 -2.18 24.88
C MET A 1 -8.14 -3.69 24.75
N PRO A 2 -9.12 -4.42 24.22
CA PRO A 2 -9.00 -5.87 24.09
C PRO A 2 -7.90 -6.22 23.08
N ALA A 3 -7.10 -7.24 23.39
CA ALA A 3 -6.09 -7.77 22.49
C ALA A 3 -6.78 -8.43 21.30
N ILE A 4 -6.71 -7.80 20.12
CA ILE A 4 -7.25 -8.38 18.91
C ILE A 4 -6.21 -9.34 18.35
N ASN A 5 -6.33 -10.63 18.68
CA ASN A 5 -5.55 -11.68 18.01
C ASN A 5 -6.10 -11.89 16.59
N LYS A 6 -5.52 -11.20 15.61
CA LYS A 6 -5.80 -11.45 14.18
C LYS A 6 -4.74 -12.39 13.63
N ARG A 7 -5.14 -13.59 13.22
CA ARG A 7 -4.32 -14.46 12.36
C ARG A 7 -4.74 -14.20 10.92
N ILE A 8 -3.87 -13.55 10.15
CA ILE A 8 -4.07 -13.32 8.72
C ILE A 8 -3.14 -14.30 7.99
N GLN A 9 -3.73 -15.18 7.18
CA GLN A 9 -3.01 -16.02 6.21
C GLN A 9 -3.45 -15.55 4.82
N LEU A 10 -2.50 -15.06 4.04
CA LEU A 10 -2.67 -14.71 2.64
C LEU A 10 -1.78 -15.67 1.86
N GLU A 11 -2.36 -16.32 0.86
CA GLU A 11 -1.67 -17.24 -0.04
C GLU A 11 -1.81 -16.68 -1.46
N CYS A 12 -0.72 -16.76 -2.22
CA CYS A 12 -0.65 -16.34 -3.61
C CYS A 12 0.06 -17.47 -4.36
N ILE A 13 -0.55 -17.91 -5.45
CA ILE A 13 0.03 -18.92 -6.35
C ILE A 13 0.55 -18.16 -7.55
N LEU A 14 1.83 -18.37 -7.86
CA LEU A 14 2.52 -17.74 -8.98
C LEU A 14 3.04 -18.88 -9.88
N ASP A 15 2.54 -18.95 -11.10
CA ASP A 15 3.01 -19.91 -12.10
C ASP A 15 4.23 -19.35 -12.84
N ASP A 16 4.28 -18.02 -13.05
CA ASP A 16 5.42 -17.33 -13.62
C ASP A 16 5.65 -15.91 -13.03
N MET A 17 6.60 -15.18 -13.63
CA MET A 17 6.96 -13.82 -13.18
C MET A 17 5.90 -12.78 -13.57
N ASP A 18 5.08 -13.05 -14.59
CA ASP A 18 4.02 -12.15 -15.00
C ASP A 18 2.89 -12.17 -13.96
N ASP A 19 2.60 -13.34 -13.39
CA ASP A 19 1.68 -13.46 -12.24
C ASP A 19 2.16 -12.62 -11.05
N ALA A 20 3.47 -12.68 -10.76
CA ALA A 20 4.05 -11.90 -9.66
C ALA A 20 3.88 -10.40 -9.89
N GLN A 21 4.07 -9.95 -11.12
CA GLN A 21 3.87 -8.56 -11.50
C GLN A 21 2.40 -8.14 -11.35
N VAL A 22 1.45 -8.97 -11.78
CA VAL A 22 0.01 -8.70 -11.65
C VAL A 22 -0.38 -8.57 -10.18
N GLU A 23 0.02 -9.52 -9.36
CA GLU A 23 -0.30 -9.55 -7.92
C GLU A 23 0.30 -8.35 -7.18
N ILE A 24 1.54 -7.98 -7.47
CA ILE A 24 2.18 -6.79 -6.89
C ILE A 24 1.44 -5.51 -7.31
N VAL A 25 1.04 -5.39 -8.58
CA VAL A 25 0.27 -4.23 -9.07
C VAL A 25 -1.08 -4.15 -8.37
N GLN A 26 -1.80 -5.27 -8.23
CA GLN A 26 -3.07 -5.31 -7.52
C GLN A 26 -2.90 -4.92 -6.04
N LEU A 27 -1.88 -5.45 -5.37
CA LEU A 27 -1.58 -5.09 -3.98
C LEU A 27 -1.29 -3.59 -3.83
N LYS A 28 -0.48 -3.01 -4.73
CA LYS A 28 -0.26 -1.56 -4.77
C LYS A 28 -1.56 -0.79 -4.93
N MET A 29 -2.48 -1.21 -5.81
CA MET A 29 -3.78 -0.55 -5.95
C MET A 29 -4.62 -0.61 -4.67
N VAL A 30 -4.65 -1.77 -3.99
CA VAL A 30 -5.38 -1.92 -2.72
C VAL A 30 -4.80 -0.99 -1.65
N ILE A 31 -3.47 -0.93 -1.52
CA ILE A 31 -2.79 -0.02 -0.60
C ILE A 31 -3.12 1.44 -0.95
N GLY A 32 -3.05 1.81 -2.23
CA GLY A 32 -3.40 3.15 -2.71
C GLY A 32 -4.83 3.54 -2.36
N LEU A 33 -5.80 2.63 -2.53
CA LEU A 33 -7.19 2.84 -2.14
C LEU A 33 -7.37 3.01 -0.63
N ILE A 34 -6.62 2.24 0.18
CA ILE A 34 -6.62 2.40 1.64
C ILE A 34 -6.09 3.78 2.01
N ILE A 35 -4.95 4.18 1.44
CA ILE A 35 -4.35 5.51 1.67
C ILE A 35 -5.34 6.59 1.27
N ALA A 36 -6.01 6.50 0.12
CA ALA A 36 -6.96 7.49 -0.36
C ALA A 36 -8.09 7.79 0.64
N LYS A 37 -8.53 6.76 1.40
CA LYS A 37 -9.59 6.86 2.41
C LYS A 37 -9.14 7.42 3.76
N LEU A 38 -7.83 7.60 3.97
CA LEU A 38 -7.31 8.18 5.20
C LEU A 38 -7.48 9.71 5.22
N PRO A 39 -7.57 10.33 6.41
CA PRO A 39 -7.52 11.78 6.55
C PRO A 39 -6.27 12.38 5.89
N PRO A 40 -6.33 13.61 5.34
CA PRO A 40 -5.21 14.25 4.65
C PRO A 40 -3.88 14.23 5.42
N GLU A 41 -3.93 14.51 6.72
CA GLU A 41 -2.76 14.50 7.61
C GLU A 41 -2.09 13.12 7.66
N LYS A 42 -2.88 12.06 7.80
CA LYS A 42 -2.40 10.66 7.84
C LYS A 42 -1.87 10.20 6.50
N ARG A 43 -2.45 10.68 5.39
CA ARG A 43 -1.91 10.43 4.05
C ARG A 43 -0.51 11.04 3.92
N GLN A 44 -0.33 12.29 4.34
CA GLN A 44 0.97 12.96 4.26
C GLN A 44 2.03 12.31 5.15
N GLU A 45 1.67 11.87 6.35
CA GLU A 45 2.55 11.14 7.25
C GLU A 45 3.13 9.88 6.58
N ILE A 46 2.27 9.03 6.01
CA ILE A 46 2.68 7.81 5.29
C ILE A 46 3.58 8.14 4.10
N LEU A 47 3.24 9.17 3.31
CA LEU A 47 4.04 9.57 2.15
C LEU A 47 5.42 10.10 2.56
N GLN A 48 5.52 10.81 3.69
CA GLN A 48 6.80 11.27 4.23
C GLN A 48 7.64 10.11 4.76
N GLU A 49 7.03 9.14 5.45
CA GLU A 49 7.71 7.92 5.90
C GLU A 49 8.28 7.14 4.71
N LEU A 50 7.48 6.91 3.65
CA LEU A 50 7.97 6.23 2.45
C LEU A 50 9.20 6.94 1.85
N ARG A 51 9.21 8.28 1.83
CA ARG A 51 10.38 9.05 1.37
C ARG A 51 11.58 8.89 2.30
N SER A 52 11.39 8.91 3.63
CA SER A 52 12.48 8.78 4.60
C SER A 52 13.13 7.38 4.57
N PHE A 53 12.38 6.35 4.22
CA PHE A 53 12.89 4.99 3.97
C PHE A 53 13.57 4.82 2.59
N GLY A 54 13.66 5.88 1.77
CA GLY A 54 14.23 5.81 0.43
C GLY A 54 13.28 5.26 -0.64
N LEU A 55 12.00 5.05 -0.31
CA LEU A 55 10.95 4.59 -1.23
C LEU A 55 10.25 5.77 -1.93
N GLY A 56 11.03 6.73 -2.39
CA GLY A 56 10.53 7.97 -3.01
C GLY A 56 9.63 7.73 -4.23
N ASN A 57 9.96 6.74 -5.05
CA ASN A 57 9.14 6.35 -6.21
C ASN A 57 7.78 5.83 -5.79
N SER A 58 7.72 4.95 -4.77
CA SER A 58 6.46 4.45 -4.23
C SER A 58 5.63 5.57 -3.60
N ALA A 59 6.28 6.50 -2.88
CA ALA A 59 5.59 7.68 -2.36
C ALA A 59 4.98 8.51 -3.50
N GLN A 60 5.72 8.73 -4.59
CA GLN A 60 5.21 9.43 -5.77
C GLN A 60 4.04 8.69 -6.41
N GLU A 61 4.13 7.37 -6.60
CA GLU A 61 3.03 6.55 -7.10
C GLU A 61 1.77 6.72 -6.22
N PHE A 62 1.90 6.64 -4.89
CA PHE A 62 0.76 6.74 -4.00
C PHE A 62 0.13 8.14 -3.91
N THR A 63 0.84 9.21 -4.29
CA THR A 63 0.22 10.55 -4.38
C THR A 63 -0.90 10.61 -5.42
N GLN A 64 -0.89 9.73 -6.43
CA GLN A 64 -1.93 9.69 -7.47
C GLN A 64 -3.30 9.29 -6.94
N PHE A 65 -3.36 8.60 -5.80
CA PHE A 65 -4.60 8.19 -5.15
C PHE A 65 -5.18 9.28 -4.23
N VAL A 66 -4.46 10.38 -4.05
CA VAL A 66 -4.90 11.55 -3.30
C VAL A 66 -5.65 12.47 -4.28
N VAL A 67 -6.91 12.15 -4.57
CA VAL A 67 -7.79 13.06 -5.30
C VAL A 67 -8.28 14.13 -4.32
N GLU A 68 -8.14 15.40 -4.69
CA GLU A 68 -8.66 16.56 -3.95
C GLU A 68 -10.20 16.58 -3.89
#